data_AF-A0A534RGN7-F1
#
_entry.id   AF-A0A534RGN7-F1
#
_cell.length_a   1.000
_cell.length_b   1.000
_cell.length_c   1.000
_cell.angle_alpha   90.00
_cell.angle_beta   90.00
_cell.angle_gamma   90.00
#
_symmetry.space_group_name_H-M   'P 1'
#
loop_
_entity.id
_entity.type
_entity.pdbx_description
1 polymer ?
#
loop_
_entity_poly.entity_id
_entity_poly.type
_entity_poly.pdbx_seq_one_letter_code
_entity_poly.pdbx_strand_id
1 'polypeptide(L)'
;MTARFLLGLLLAVVAPAAAMADLIVTLRWDAAVDLDLYVTDPVLETAYFANPHTASGGMLERDARCAGRTPGEQIERVRWTRPPPGRYRVGVDFLEACGKASDRDVPYRLQVEIDGSRQELRGRARRAEREPRAFEFTVPPPREDAR
;
A
#
# COMPACT_ATOMS: atom_id res chain seq x y z
N MET A 1 48.35 50.19 6.10
CA MET A 1 47.38 49.45 5.26
C MET A 1 47.60 47.97 5.48
N THR A 2 46.74 47.31 6.25
CA THR A 2 46.83 45.85 6.48
C THR A 2 45.50 45.23 6.07
N ALA A 3 45.54 44.41 5.03
CA ALA A 3 44.40 43.72 4.46
C ALA A 3 44.04 42.50 5.33
N ARG A 4 42.78 42.43 5.79
CA ARG A 4 42.19 41.23 6.40
C ARG A 4 41.63 40.35 5.29
N PHE A 5 42.22 39.17 5.11
CA PHE A 5 41.58 38.09 4.37
C PHE A 5 40.56 37.40 5.28
N LEU A 6 39.28 37.52 4.93
CA LEU A 6 38.22 36.70 5.52
C LEU A 6 38.17 35.39 4.73
N LEU A 7 38.62 34.30 5.36
CA LEU A 7 38.45 32.96 4.87
C LEU A 7 36.97 32.59 5.02
N GLY A 8 36.22 32.64 3.92
CA GLY A 8 34.82 32.23 3.89
C GLY A 8 34.72 30.71 4.02
N LEU A 9 34.19 30.25 5.16
CA LEU A 9 33.79 28.85 5.34
C LEU A 9 32.60 28.57 4.43
N LEU A 10 32.81 27.83 3.33
CA LEU A 10 31.70 27.28 2.56
C LEU A 10 31.01 26.21 3.42
N LEU A 11 29.84 26.53 3.99
CA LEU A 11 28.92 25.48 4.40
C LEU A 11 28.42 24.80 3.13
N ALA A 12 28.88 23.58 2.88
CA ALA A 12 28.19 22.68 1.97
C ALA A 12 26.84 22.35 2.61
N VAL A 13 25.76 22.95 2.12
CA VAL A 13 24.40 22.48 2.42
C VAL A 13 24.25 21.16 1.68
N VAL A 14 24.43 20.05 2.41
CA VAL A 14 24.02 18.74 1.92
C VAL A 14 22.50 18.76 1.94
N ALA A 15 21.88 18.93 0.77
CA ALA A 15 20.44 18.74 0.64
C ALA A 15 20.11 17.31 1.13
N PRO A 16 19.07 17.13 1.96
CA PRO A 16 18.62 15.78 2.29
C PRO A 16 18.32 15.06 0.97
N ALA A 17 18.75 13.80 0.84
CA ALA A 17 18.29 12.98 -0.26
C ALA A 17 16.75 12.99 -0.22
N ALA A 18 16.10 13.32 -1.34
CA ALA A 18 14.65 13.34 -1.44
C ALA A 18 14.10 12.07 -0.77
N ALA A 19 13.33 12.24 0.30
CA ALA A 19 12.78 11.10 1.03
C ALA A 19 11.96 10.28 0.05
N MET A 20 12.42 9.06 -0.24
CA MET A 20 11.69 8.15 -1.08
C MET A 20 10.40 7.79 -0.37
N ALA A 21 9.28 7.96 -1.07
CA ALA A 21 8.01 7.76 -0.42
C ALA A 21 7.80 6.30 -0.02
N ASP A 22 7.19 6.03 1.13
CA ASP A 22 6.69 4.69 1.47
C ASP A 22 5.20 4.61 1.12
N LEU A 23 4.79 3.57 0.39
CA LEU A 23 3.38 3.25 0.15
C LEU A 23 3.03 1.94 0.86
N ILE A 24 2.02 1.98 1.73
CA ILE A 24 1.47 0.79 2.40
C ILE A 24 -0.05 0.75 2.15
N VAL A 25 -0.52 -0.35 1.56
CA VAL A 25 -1.95 -0.63 1.39
C VAL A 25 -2.30 -1.82 2.27
N THR A 26 -3.27 -1.64 3.17
CA THR A 26 -3.72 -2.70 4.09
C THR A 26 -5.22 -2.93 3.94
N LEU A 27 -5.60 -4.18 3.71
CA LEU A 27 -6.97 -4.68 3.84
C LEU A 27 -7.15 -5.27 5.23
N ARG A 28 -8.27 -4.99 5.90
CA ARG A 28 -8.59 -5.51 7.25
C ARG A 28 -10.04 -5.95 7.34
N TRP A 29 -10.26 -7.10 7.96
CA TRP A 29 -11.60 -7.63 8.23
C TRP A 29 -11.61 -8.49 9.49
N ASP A 30 -12.77 -8.65 10.11
CA ASP A 30 -12.96 -9.51 11.27
C ASP A 30 -14.09 -10.50 11.00
N ALA A 31 -13.77 -11.48 10.16
CA ALA A 31 -14.68 -12.57 9.79
C ALA A 31 -13.86 -13.82 9.44
N ALA A 32 -14.52 -14.98 9.51
CA ALA A 32 -13.92 -16.28 9.19
C ALA A 32 -13.97 -16.55 7.69
N VAL A 33 -13.38 -15.65 6.91
CA VAL A 33 -13.32 -15.72 5.45
C VAL A 33 -11.92 -15.34 4.97
N ASP A 34 -11.61 -15.76 3.75
CA ASP A 34 -10.44 -15.41 2.98
C ASP A 34 -10.79 -14.24 2.05
N LEU A 35 -10.28 -13.05 2.38
CA LEU A 35 -10.38 -11.87 1.52
C LEU A 35 -9.00 -11.56 0.95
N ASP A 36 -8.92 -11.41 -0.35
CA ASP A 36 -7.68 -11.08 -1.05
C ASP A 36 -7.58 -9.58 -1.35
N LEU A 37 -6.39 -9.05 -1.19
CA LEU A 37 -5.98 -7.72 -1.59
C LEU A 37 -5.28 -7.76 -2.96
N TYR A 38 -5.80 -6.95 -3.89
CA TYR A 38 -5.18 -6.70 -5.19
C TYR A 38 -4.74 -5.24 -5.25
N VAL A 39 -3.46 -4.97 -5.50
CA VAL A 39 -2.98 -3.60 -5.72
C VAL A 39 -2.32 -3.49 -7.08
N THR A 40 -3.01 -2.83 -8.02
CA THR A 40 -2.51 -2.56 -9.36
C THR A 40 -1.75 -1.23 -9.38
N ASP A 41 -0.51 -1.28 -9.84
CA ASP A 41 0.39 -0.15 -9.93
C ASP A 41 0.19 0.70 -11.21
N PRO A 42 0.93 1.82 -11.37
CA PRO A 42 0.80 2.69 -12.55
C PRO A 42 1.22 2.04 -13.87
N VAL A 43 2.03 0.98 -13.84
CA VAL A 43 2.45 0.21 -15.04
C VAL A 43 1.52 -0.97 -15.32
N LEU A 44 0.39 -1.05 -14.59
CA LEU A 44 -0.67 -2.04 -14.72
C LEU A 44 -0.30 -3.45 -14.28
N GLU A 45 0.77 -3.60 -13.51
CA GLU A 45 1.05 -4.84 -12.82
C GLU A 45 0.32 -4.89 -11.48
N THR A 46 -0.13 -6.06 -11.05
CA THR A 46 -0.89 -6.22 -9.80
C THR A 46 -0.14 -7.08 -8.82
N ALA A 47 0.05 -6.56 -7.61
CA ALA A 47 0.49 -7.34 -6.44
C ALA A 47 -0.72 -8.02 -5.80
N TYR A 48 -0.65 -9.35 -5.63
CA TYR A 48 -1.67 -10.19 -4.99
C TYR A 48 -1.08 -11.58 -4.67
N PHE A 49 -1.84 -12.50 -4.04
CA PHE A 49 -1.31 -13.79 -3.56
C PHE A 49 -0.53 -14.61 -4.61
N ALA A 50 -0.95 -14.61 -5.89
CA ALA A 50 -0.27 -15.35 -6.96
C ALA A 50 0.75 -14.51 -7.74
N ASN A 51 0.86 -13.21 -7.45
CA ASN A 51 1.96 -12.35 -7.90
C ASN A 51 2.45 -11.49 -6.72
N PRO A 52 3.13 -12.08 -5.73
CA PRO A 52 3.47 -11.38 -4.49
C PRO A 52 4.56 -10.33 -4.66
N HIS A 53 5.30 -10.34 -5.78
CA HIS A 53 6.34 -9.37 -6.10
C HIS A 53 6.12 -8.81 -7.50
N THR A 54 5.93 -7.50 -7.61
CA THR A 54 5.81 -6.81 -8.89
C THR A 54 7.16 -6.28 -9.37
N ALA A 55 7.33 -6.13 -10.68
CA ALA A 55 8.53 -5.53 -11.27
C ALA A 55 8.77 -4.08 -10.81
N SER A 56 7.70 -3.37 -10.45
CA SER A 56 7.78 -2.01 -9.91
C SER A 56 8.19 -1.94 -8.44
N GLY A 57 8.39 -3.09 -7.77
CA GLY A 57 8.88 -3.17 -6.40
C GLY A 57 7.81 -3.34 -5.32
N GLY A 58 6.56 -3.61 -5.72
CA GLY A 58 5.47 -3.92 -4.81
C GLY A 58 5.61 -5.32 -4.24
N MET A 59 5.36 -5.47 -2.94
CA MET A 59 5.51 -6.73 -2.21
C MET A 59 4.28 -7.00 -1.35
N LEU A 60 3.66 -8.17 -1.52
CA LEU A 60 2.66 -8.68 -0.58
C LEU A 60 3.38 -9.19 0.68
N GLU A 61 3.34 -8.38 1.74
CA GLU A 61 4.03 -8.65 3.00
C GLU A 61 3.25 -9.59 3.92
N ARG A 62 1.92 -9.58 3.81
CA ARG A 62 1.05 -10.47 4.56
C ARG A 62 -0.13 -10.90 3.71
N ASP A 63 -0.29 -12.21 3.64
CA ASP A 63 -1.35 -12.98 3.01
C ASP A 63 -2.15 -13.70 4.11
N ALA A 64 -3.47 -13.61 4.11
CA ALA A 64 -4.31 -14.13 5.19
C ALA A 64 -5.40 -15.08 4.67
N ARG A 65 -5.00 -16.32 4.41
CA ARG A 65 -5.85 -17.44 3.98
C ARG A 65 -6.57 -18.17 5.12
N CYS A 66 -7.57 -19.01 4.77
CA CYS A 66 -8.24 -19.86 5.74
C CYS A 66 -7.32 -20.90 6.39
N ALA A 67 -6.38 -21.47 5.62
CA ALA A 67 -5.43 -22.45 6.13
C ALA A 67 -4.44 -21.81 7.12
N GLY A 68 -4.51 -22.21 8.38
CA GLY A 68 -3.66 -21.65 9.44
C GLY A 68 -4.15 -20.30 9.98
N ARG A 69 -5.41 -19.93 9.70
CA ARG A 69 -6.03 -18.72 10.25
C ARG A 69 -5.98 -18.71 11.78
N THR A 70 -5.55 -17.59 12.35
CA THR A 70 -5.68 -17.30 13.79
C THR A 70 -7.03 -16.64 14.07
N PRO A 71 -7.70 -16.90 15.21
CA PRO A 71 -8.90 -16.16 15.60
C PRO A 71 -8.67 -14.63 15.64
N GLY A 72 -9.69 -13.84 15.29
CA GLY A 72 -9.69 -12.37 15.36
C GLY A 72 -9.54 -11.65 14.02
N GLU A 73 -9.18 -10.37 14.08
CA GLU A 73 -8.98 -9.49 12.91
C GLU A 73 -7.85 -10.04 12.01
N GLN A 74 -8.15 -10.17 10.73
CA GLN A 74 -7.22 -10.54 9.68
C GLN A 74 -6.78 -9.31 8.90
N ILE A 75 -5.58 -9.38 8.31
CA ILE A 75 -5.09 -8.33 7.43
C ILE A 75 -4.36 -8.94 6.24
N GLU A 76 -4.47 -8.27 5.10
CA GLU A 76 -3.49 -8.38 4.01
C GLU A 76 -2.77 -7.06 3.84
N ARG A 77 -1.51 -7.10 3.39
CA ARG A 77 -0.72 -5.88 3.20
C ARG A 77 0.19 -5.98 1.98
N VAL A 78 0.12 -4.95 1.14
CA VAL A 78 1.12 -4.71 0.08
C VAL A 78 1.91 -3.44 0.40
N ARG A 79 3.23 -3.46 0.17
CA ARG A 79 4.12 -2.31 0.34
C ARG A 79 4.98 -2.05 -0.89
N TRP A 80 5.23 -0.76 -1.18
CA TRP A 80 6.36 -0.29 -1.97
C TRP A 80 7.24 0.63 -1.12
N THR A 81 8.55 0.40 -1.12
CA THR A 81 9.54 1.31 -0.49
C THR A 81 9.99 2.45 -1.40
N ARG A 82 9.63 2.35 -2.68
CA ARG A 82 9.81 3.35 -3.73
C ARG A 82 8.65 3.23 -4.72
N PRO A 83 7.44 3.66 -4.35
CA PRO A 83 6.29 3.55 -5.24
C PRO A 83 6.53 4.40 -6.49
N PRO A 84 6.36 3.85 -7.70
CA PRO A 84 6.26 4.66 -8.90
C PRO A 84 5.17 5.73 -8.73
N PRO A 85 5.41 6.98 -9.15
CA PRO A 85 4.35 7.97 -9.14
C PRO A 85 3.27 7.60 -10.17
N GLY A 86 2.03 7.97 -9.88
CA GLY A 86 0.90 7.72 -10.74
C GLY A 86 -0.28 7.07 -10.02
N ARG A 87 -1.24 6.60 -10.83
CA ARG A 87 -2.51 6.08 -10.34
C ARG A 87 -2.37 4.60 -9.95
N TYR A 88 -2.82 4.29 -8.75
CA TYR A 88 -2.98 2.94 -8.23
C TYR A 88 -4.46 2.58 -8.15
N ARG A 89 -4.75 1.28 -8.25
CA ARG A 89 -6.09 0.73 -8.05
C ARG A 89 -6.02 -0.39 -7.02
N VAL A 90 -6.97 -0.39 -6.09
CA VAL A 90 -7.10 -1.41 -5.07
C VAL A 90 -8.37 -2.20 -5.34
N GLY A 91 -8.23 -3.50 -5.48
CA GLY A 91 -9.32 -4.45 -5.58
C GLY A 91 -9.40 -5.34 -4.33
N VAL A 92 -10.60 -5.82 -4.04
CA VAL A 92 -10.89 -6.78 -2.98
C VAL A 92 -11.69 -7.92 -3.58
N ASP A 93 -11.36 -9.15 -3.21
CA ASP A 93 -12.13 -10.33 -3.59
C ASP A 93 -12.39 -11.22 -2.38
N PHE A 94 -13.50 -11.95 -2.41
CA PHE A 94 -13.90 -12.90 -1.38
C PHE A 94 -13.78 -14.31 -1.96
N LEU A 95 -12.66 -14.94 -1.67
CA LEU A 95 -12.24 -16.20 -2.27
C LEU A 95 -12.96 -17.37 -1.63
N GLU A 96 -12.87 -17.48 -0.30
CA GLU A 96 -13.46 -18.59 0.43
C GLU A 96 -13.90 -18.25 1.84
N ALA A 97 -14.74 -19.12 2.40
CA ALA A 97 -15.29 -19.00 3.75
C ALA A 97 -14.68 -20.15 4.52
N CYS A 98 -14.11 -19.84 5.67
CA CYS A 98 -13.31 -20.80 6.41
C CYS A 98 -14.23 -21.75 7.15
N GLY A 99 -14.23 -23.02 6.76
CA GLY A 99 -15.04 -24.06 7.38
C GLY A 99 -16.54 -23.83 7.20
N LYS A 100 -17.28 -23.67 8.30
CA LYS A 100 -18.75 -23.48 8.30
C LYS A 100 -19.19 -22.02 8.32
N ALA A 101 -18.27 -21.07 8.08
CA ALA A 101 -18.61 -19.66 8.03
C ALA A 101 -19.71 -19.40 6.99
N SER A 102 -20.79 -18.75 7.43
CA SER A 102 -21.97 -18.46 6.60
C SER A 102 -22.00 -17.01 6.11
N ASP A 103 -20.93 -16.24 6.36
CA ASP A 103 -20.90 -14.81 6.07
C ASP A 103 -21.03 -14.60 4.56
N ARG A 104 -22.12 -13.94 4.17
CA ARG A 104 -22.41 -13.59 2.77
C ARG A 104 -22.00 -12.16 2.42
N ASP A 105 -21.79 -11.33 3.43
CA ASP A 105 -21.46 -9.91 3.35
C ASP A 105 -20.52 -9.58 4.50
N VAL A 106 -19.25 -9.31 4.18
CA VAL A 106 -18.17 -9.13 5.16
C VAL A 106 -17.70 -7.69 5.13
N PRO A 107 -17.89 -6.91 6.21
CA PRO A 107 -17.36 -5.56 6.27
C PRO A 107 -15.83 -5.59 6.33
N TYR A 108 -15.20 -4.71 5.56
CA TYR A 108 -13.75 -4.52 5.59
C TYR A 108 -13.37 -3.03 5.65
N ARG A 109 -12.10 -2.79 6.01
CA ARG A 109 -11.45 -1.48 5.90
C ARG A 109 -10.25 -1.59 4.96
N LEU A 110 -10.18 -0.68 3.99
CA LEU A 110 -8.98 -0.43 3.19
C LEU A 110 -8.29 0.80 3.74
N GLN A 111 -7.00 0.68 4.03
CA GLN A 111 -6.16 1.79 4.45
C GLN A 111 -5.02 1.96 3.46
N VAL A 112 -4.82 3.18 2.96
CA VAL A 112 -3.69 3.57 2.13
C VAL A 112 -2.86 4.60 2.90
N GLU A 113 -1.58 4.33 3.06
CA GLU A 113 -0.62 5.23 3.70
C GLU A 113 0.48 5.60 2.70
N ILE A 114 0.67 6.90 2.47
CA ILE A 114 1.71 7.47 1.60
C ILE A 114 2.47 8.49 2.45
N ASP A 115 3.73 8.22 2.77
CA ASP A 115 4.57 9.12 3.60
C ASP A 115 3.93 9.52 4.91
N GLY A 116 3.31 8.55 5.59
CA GLY A 116 2.58 8.75 6.84
C GLY A 116 1.22 9.45 6.68
N SER A 117 0.89 9.97 5.50
CA SER A 117 -0.46 10.46 5.20
C SER A 117 -1.39 9.30 4.93
N ARG A 118 -2.51 9.23 5.67
CA ARG A 118 -3.42 8.09 5.65
C ARG A 118 -4.78 8.44 5.05
N GLN A 119 -5.27 7.56 4.19
CA GLN A 119 -6.64 7.51 3.70
C GLN A 119 -7.27 6.17 4.09
N GLU A 120 -8.55 6.18 4.43
CA GLU A 120 -9.32 4.97 4.77
C GLU A 120 -10.63 4.94 3.98
N LEU A 121 -11.01 3.75 3.52
CA LEU A 121 -12.31 3.43 2.96
C LEU A 121 -12.92 2.25 3.73
N ARG A 122 -14.23 2.27 3.91
CA ARG A 122 -15.01 1.11 4.40
C ARG A 122 -15.79 0.51 3.26
N GLY A 123 -15.80 -0.82 3.16
CA GLY A 123 -16.51 -1.56 2.13
C GLY A 123 -17.11 -2.85 2.65
N ARG A 124 -17.71 -3.62 1.75
CA ARG A 124 -18.39 -4.89 2.05
C ARG A 124 -18.07 -5.90 0.97
N ALA A 125 -17.37 -6.96 1.32
CA ALA A 125 -17.02 -8.02 0.39
C ALA A 125 -18.13 -9.07 0.34
N ARG A 126 -18.49 -9.50 -0.87
CA ARG A 126 -19.50 -10.54 -1.10
C ARG A 126 -18.91 -11.61 -2.01
N ARG A 127 -19.18 -12.87 -1.67
CA ARG A 127 -18.67 -14.01 -2.44
C ARG A 127 -19.20 -13.94 -3.88
N ALA A 128 -18.32 -14.20 -4.85
CA ALA A 128 -18.60 -14.13 -6.29
C ALA A 128 -18.94 -12.72 -6.81
N GLU A 129 -18.76 -11.67 -6.01
CA GLU A 129 -18.90 -10.28 -6.39
C GLU A 129 -17.53 -9.59 -6.21
N ARG A 130 -16.55 -9.97 -7.03
CA ARG A 130 -15.23 -9.34 -6.99
C ARG A 130 -15.36 -7.84 -7.21
N GLU A 131 -14.73 -7.04 -6.36
CA GLU A 131 -14.62 -5.60 -6.49
C GLU A 131 -13.24 -5.23 -7.03
N PRO A 132 -13.01 -5.20 -8.37
CA PRO A 132 -11.67 -4.97 -8.93
C PRO A 132 -11.15 -3.54 -8.72
N ARG A 133 -11.99 -2.61 -8.26
CA ARG A 133 -11.68 -1.19 -8.05
C ARG A 133 -12.45 -0.63 -6.85
N ALA A 134 -12.26 -1.25 -5.68
CA ALA A 134 -12.82 -0.77 -4.43
C ALA A 134 -12.29 0.62 -4.06
N PHE A 135 -11.02 0.92 -4.39
CA PHE A 135 -10.41 2.23 -4.12
C PHE A 135 -9.40 2.62 -5.20
N GLU A 136 -9.29 3.91 -5.51
CA GLU A 136 -8.27 4.45 -6.42
C GLU A 136 -7.61 5.66 -5.77
N PHE A 137 -6.29 5.77 -5.89
CA PHE A 137 -5.50 6.90 -5.38
C PHE A 137 -4.32 7.18 -6.29
N THR A 138 -3.66 8.33 -6.07
CA THR A 138 -2.48 8.74 -6.86
C THR A 138 -1.32 8.99 -5.92
N VAL A 139 -0.17 8.36 -6.22
CA VAL A 139 1.12 8.72 -5.60
C VAL A 139 1.69 9.90 -6.39
N PRO A 140 1.99 11.04 -5.74
CA PRO A 140 2.56 12.19 -6.42
C PRO A 140 3.97 11.89 -6.93
N PRO A 141 4.49 12.64 -7.93
CA PRO A 141 5.91 12.61 -8.25
C PRO A 141 6.74 12.95 -7.00
N PRO A 142 7.98 12.47 -6.89
CA PRO A 142 8.91 12.91 -5.85
C PRO A 142 8.94 14.43 -5.81
N ARG A 143 8.94 15.02 -4.60
CA ARG A 143 9.12 16.46 -4.49
C ARG A 143 10.51 16.80 -5.03
N GLU A 144 10.56 17.57 -6.12
CA GLU A 144 11.80 18.23 -6.50
C GLU A 144 12.04 19.31 -5.46
N ASP A 145 13.08 19.14 -4.64
CA ASP A 145 13.51 20.18 -3.73
C ASP A 145 13.84 21.43 -4.57
N ALA A 146 13.16 22.53 -4.28
CA ALA A 146 13.36 23.80 -4.98
C ALA A 146 14.84 24.18 -4.95
N ARG A 147 15.42 24.25 -6.14
CA ARG A 147 16.84 24.52 -6.37
C ARG A 147 17.22 25.96 -6.01
#